data_AF-A0A2Z4UUU4-F1
#
_entry.id   AF-A0A2Z4UUU4-F1
#
_cell.length_a   1.000
_cell.length_b   1.000
_cell.length_c   1.000
_cell.angle_alpha   90.00
_cell.angle_beta   90.00
_cell.angle_gamma   90.00
#
_symmetry.space_group_name_H-M   'P 1'
#
loop_
_entity.id
_entity.type
_entity.pdbx_description
1 polymer ?
#
loop_
_entity_poly.entity_id
_entity_poly.type
_entity_poly.pdbx_seq_one_letter_code
_entity_poly.pdbx_strand_id
1 'polypeptide(L)'
;MDATINRIRTKLSELPDTEKVVLGPVLTEAQISAFEDSHGVRLPEEFRQFLTRIGHGGYGPTYGLLPMERWVGRGGAQRLTEPFPIVPDPDPDGLDGRGDFTGSFPGTLTVVHRGCSDFTALVVTGPGRGRLVEANDEGFFAPRFHADSDFLSWYERWLDFVLAGHRNLHRFADQMAGSEAELVATLLEDRRATRRRAAAHTFATLPDPSADLPDTLLRALRGEPHSQVREAILRSLAAQGEPGRDLLGAALADPVPEIRSLAAVLMITTDQGKWHMAPGHREALGRHLVDETDDAVRDSIERVLAHAA
;
A
#
# COMPACT_ATOMS: atom_id res chain seq x y z
N MET A 1 12.88 -19.64 -10.35
CA MET A 1 13.80 -19.03 -9.36
C MET A 1 14.96 -18.29 -10.01
N ASP A 2 15.88 -18.96 -10.72
CA ASP A 2 17.06 -18.29 -11.33
C ASP A 2 16.72 -17.14 -12.29
N ALA A 3 15.68 -17.33 -13.11
CA ALA A 3 15.20 -16.28 -14.00
C ALA A 3 14.78 -15.00 -13.24
N THR A 4 14.08 -15.15 -12.12
CA THR A 4 13.65 -14.03 -11.27
C THR A 4 14.83 -13.30 -10.65
N ILE A 5 15.81 -14.03 -10.10
CA ILE A 5 17.04 -13.43 -9.55
C ILE A 5 17.79 -12.64 -10.62
N ASN A 6 17.91 -13.19 -11.84
CA ASN A 6 18.58 -12.50 -12.93
C ASN A 6 17.82 -11.23 -13.34
N ARG A 7 16.48 -11.27 -13.44
CA ARG A 7 15.67 -10.06 -13.71
C ARG A 7 15.85 -9.00 -12.63
N ILE A 8 15.85 -9.38 -11.35
CA ILE A 8 16.09 -8.43 -10.25
C ILE A 8 17.47 -7.77 -10.39
N ARG A 9 18.52 -8.55 -10.66
CA ARG A 9 19.87 -7.99 -10.87
C ARG A 9 19.94 -7.03 -12.06
N THR A 10 19.29 -7.39 -13.17
CA THR A 10 19.18 -6.52 -14.35
C THR A 10 18.47 -5.22 -13.98
N LYS A 11 17.30 -5.29 -13.33
CA LYS A 11 16.54 -4.12 -12.87
C LYS A 11 17.36 -3.21 -11.95
N LEU A 12 18.08 -3.79 -10.98
CA LEU A 12 18.96 -3.03 -10.08
C LEU A 12 20.09 -2.31 -10.84
N SER A 13 20.61 -2.89 -11.93
CA SER A 13 21.63 -2.25 -12.77
C SER A 13 21.09 -1.19 -13.73
N GLU A 14 19.78 -1.18 -13.99
CA GLU A 14 19.09 -0.21 -14.83
C GLU A 14 18.62 1.03 -14.06
N LEU A 15 18.69 1.00 -12.72
CA LEU A 15 18.30 2.13 -11.89
C LEU A 15 19.17 3.37 -12.18
N PRO A 16 18.58 4.58 -12.19
CA PRO A 16 19.34 5.80 -12.44
C PRO A 16 20.43 6.04 -11.40
N ASP A 17 21.56 6.63 -11.80
CA ASP A 17 22.68 6.97 -10.88
C ASP A 17 22.28 7.90 -9.72
N THR A 18 21.16 8.62 -9.85
CA THR A 18 20.60 9.46 -8.78
C THR A 18 20.03 8.64 -7.62
N GLU A 19 19.73 7.37 -7.86
CA GLU A 19 19.19 6.44 -6.89
C GLU A 19 20.31 5.87 -6.02
N LYS A 20 20.24 6.07 -4.71
CA LYS A 20 21.24 5.50 -3.78
C LYS A 20 20.92 4.03 -3.53
N VAL A 21 21.27 3.18 -4.50
CA VAL A 21 21.12 1.74 -4.42
C VAL A 21 22.24 1.15 -3.57
N VAL A 22 21.99 1.03 -2.26
CA VAL A 22 22.92 0.41 -1.32
C VAL A 22 22.26 -0.80 -0.69
N LEU A 23 22.66 -1.98 -1.12
CA LEU A 23 22.32 -3.25 -0.47
C LEU A 23 23.50 -3.70 0.40
N GLY A 24 23.23 -4.36 1.54
CA GLY A 24 24.29 -5.04 2.27
C GLY A 24 24.82 -6.26 1.50
N PRO A 25 26.04 -6.74 1.80
CA PRO A 25 26.68 -7.85 1.08
C PRO A 25 25.84 -9.13 1.12
N VAL A 26 26.06 -10.08 0.21
CA VAL A 26 25.35 -11.37 0.31
C VAL A 26 25.71 -12.12 1.60
N LEU A 27 24.73 -12.81 2.19
CA LEU A 27 24.97 -13.71 3.31
C LEU A 27 25.48 -15.07 2.81
N THR A 28 26.35 -15.69 3.60
CA THR A 28 26.80 -17.07 3.36
C THR A 28 25.77 -18.08 3.85
N GLU A 29 25.79 -19.29 3.28
CA GLU A 29 24.97 -20.41 3.77
C GLU A 29 25.17 -20.70 5.25
N ALA A 30 26.41 -20.51 5.76
CA ALA A 30 26.73 -20.69 7.18
C ALA A 30 26.04 -19.65 8.07
N GLN A 31 26.00 -18.37 7.64
CA GLN A 31 25.30 -17.31 8.38
C GLN A 31 23.80 -17.56 8.41
N ILE A 32 23.20 -17.95 7.28
CA ILE A 32 21.78 -18.26 7.20
C ILE A 32 21.45 -19.48 8.07
N SER A 33 22.24 -20.55 7.98
CA SER A 33 22.03 -21.76 8.78
C SER A 33 22.16 -21.47 10.27
N ALA A 34 23.14 -20.65 10.68
CA ALA A 34 23.30 -20.23 12.07
C ALA A 34 22.08 -19.42 12.58
N PHE A 35 21.52 -18.52 11.75
CA PHE A 35 20.28 -17.83 12.08
C PHE A 35 19.12 -18.80 12.25
N GLU A 36 18.92 -19.69 11.28
CA GLU A 36 17.86 -20.69 11.28
C GLU A 36 17.93 -21.64 12.49
N ASP A 37 19.12 -22.13 12.82
CA ASP A 37 19.33 -23.04 13.94
C ASP A 37 19.16 -22.33 15.29
N SER A 38 19.65 -21.09 15.43
CA SER A 38 19.46 -20.31 16.65
C SER A 38 18.01 -19.91 16.93
N HIS A 39 17.17 -19.86 15.89
CA HIS A 39 15.76 -19.49 15.98
C HIS A 39 14.79 -20.67 15.79
N GLY A 40 15.30 -21.87 15.53
CA GLY A 40 14.48 -23.08 15.32
C GLY A 40 13.56 -23.02 14.10
N VAL A 41 13.92 -22.22 13.09
CA VAL A 41 13.10 -22.01 11.88
C VAL A 41 13.91 -22.33 10.63
N ARG A 42 13.25 -22.46 9.49
CA ARG A 42 13.89 -22.44 8.17
C ARG A 42 13.31 -21.29 7.37
N LEU A 43 14.13 -20.46 6.76
CA LEU A 43 13.68 -19.36 5.93
C LEU A 43 13.00 -19.90 4.65
N PRO A 44 12.00 -19.20 4.10
CA PRO A 44 11.46 -19.50 2.77
C PRO A 44 12.56 -19.44 1.71
N GLU A 45 12.49 -20.35 0.73
CA GLU A 45 13.57 -20.55 -0.25
C GLU A 45 13.84 -19.29 -1.08
N GLU A 46 12.79 -18.60 -1.52
CA GLU A 46 12.87 -17.37 -2.29
C GLU A 46 13.61 -16.25 -1.53
N PHE A 47 13.38 -16.17 -0.22
CA PHE A 47 14.09 -15.22 0.65
C PHE A 47 15.55 -15.63 0.85
N ARG A 48 15.84 -16.94 1.04
CA ARG A 48 17.23 -17.43 1.09
C ARG A 48 18.00 -17.06 -0.17
N GLN A 49 17.42 -17.28 -1.34
CA GLN A 49 18.05 -16.96 -2.62
C GLN A 49 18.32 -15.46 -2.78
N PHE A 50 17.41 -14.60 -2.29
CA PHE A 50 17.67 -13.16 -2.25
C PHE A 50 18.91 -12.85 -1.40
N LEU A 51 18.99 -13.40 -0.20
CA LEU A 51 20.05 -13.13 0.76
C LEU A 51 21.43 -13.61 0.28
N THR A 52 21.50 -14.76 -0.39
CA THR A 52 22.77 -15.34 -0.84
C THR A 52 23.24 -14.83 -2.19
N ARG A 53 22.35 -14.20 -2.99
CA ARG A 53 22.67 -13.84 -4.39
C ARG A 53 22.49 -12.36 -4.72
N ILE A 54 21.67 -11.62 -3.99
CA ILE A 54 21.41 -10.21 -4.25
C ILE A 54 22.03 -9.35 -3.15
N GLY A 55 21.66 -9.58 -1.91
CA GLY A 55 22.20 -8.86 -0.77
C GLY A 55 21.35 -9.01 0.49
N HIS A 56 21.75 -8.33 1.56
CA HIS A 56 20.98 -8.28 2.81
C HIS A 56 20.75 -6.84 3.25
N GLY A 57 19.49 -6.49 3.55
CA GLY A 57 19.13 -5.14 4.00
C GLY A 57 19.49 -4.02 3.00
N GLY A 58 19.10 -2.79 3.32
CA GLY A 58 19.39 -1.61 2.51
C GLY A 58 18.30 -1.31 1.49
N TYR A 59 18.65 -1.21 0.21
CA TYR A 59 17.75 -0.71 -0.85
C TYR A 59 16.44 -1.52 -0.95
N GLY A 60 15.32 -0.85 -0.72
CA GLY A 60 14.00 -1.47 -0.63
C GLY A 60 12.88 -0.45 -0.43
N PRO A 61 11.62 -0.90 -0.38
CA PRO A 61 10.48 -0.03 -0.20
C PRO A 61 10.59 0.84 1.05
N THR A 62 10.05 2.05 0.99
CA THR A 62 9.91 2.97 2.14
C THR A 62 11.24 3.32 2.81
N TYR A 63 11.56 2.80 4.00
CA TYR A 63 12.83 3.00 4.70
C TYR A 63 13.89 1.93 4.38
N GLY A 64 13.63 1.07 3.41
CA GLY A 64 14.55 0.02 2.98
C GLY A 64 14.35 -1.31 3.70
N LEU A 65 15.02 -2.33 3.17
CA LEU A 65 15.08 -3.66 3.76
C LEU A 65 15.86 -3.63 5.07
N LEU A 66 15.33 -4.27 6.10
CA LEU A 66 16.02 -4.45 7.36
C LEU A 66 17.14 -5.49 7.22
N PRO A 67 18.29 -5.24 7.87
CA PRO A 67 19.34 -6.24 7.95
C PRO A 67 18.95 -7.34 8.96
N MET A 68 19.65 -8.48 8.90
CA MET A 68 19.32 -9.70 9.64
C MET A 68 19.18 -9.49 11.15
N GLU A 69 19.97 -8.58 11.72
CA GLU A 69 20.00 -8.27 13.16
C GLU A 69 18.73 -7.58 13.64
N ARG A 70 17.87 -7.12 12.71
CA ARG A 70 16.64 -6.38 12.99
C ARG A 70 15.36 -7.10 12.55
N TRP A 71 15.45 -8.30 11.98
CA TRP A 71 14.25 -9.03 11.55
C TRP A 71 13.37 -9.48 12.70
N VAL A 72 13.98 -9.80 13.84
CA VAL A 72 13.27 -10.20 15.04
C VAL A 72 13.01 -8.95 15.87
N GLY A 73 11.75 -8.52 15.94
CA GLY A 73 11.33 -7.39 16.76
C GLY A 73 11.52 -7.62 18.26
N ARG A 74 11.14 -6.63 19.08
CA ARG A 74 11.32 -6.65 20.56
C ARG A 74 10.58 -7.79 21.29
N GLY A 75 9.77 -8.59 20.60
CA GLY A 75 9.05 -9.76 21.13
C GLY A 75 9.84 -11.08 21.19
N GLY A 76 11.06 -11.13 20.66
CA GLY A 76 12.02 -12.24 20.88
C GLY A 76 11.91 -13.45 19.92
N ALA A 77 13.02 -14.19 19.82
CA ALA A 77 13.26 -15.28 18.88
C ALA A 77 12.29 -16.47 18.97
N GLN A 78 11.76 -16.75 20.17
CA GLN A 78 10.94 -17.94 20.43
C GLN A 78 9.58 -17.95 19.71
N ARG A 79 9.16 -16.80 19.15
CA ARG A 79 7.87 -16.67 18.47
C ARG A 79 7.93 -17.01 16.98
N LEU A 80 9.12 -17.26 16.41
CA LEU A 80 9.24 -17.61 14.99
C LEU A 80 8.75 -19.02 14.67
N THR A 81 8.73 -19.92 15.65
CA THR A 81 8.22 -21.29 15.51
C THR A 81 6.72 -21.39 15.75
N GLU A 82 6.11 -20.39 16.38
CA GLU A 82 4.67 -20.26 16.47
C GLU A 82 4.08 -19.88 15.09
N PRO A 83 3.01 -20.53 14.61
CA PRO A 83 2.46 -20.21 13.31
C PRO A 83 1.75 -18.85 13.30
N PHE A 84 2.00 -18.05 12.28
CA PHE A 84 1.19 -16.89 11.96
C PHE A 84 -0.23 -17.37 11.58
N PRO A 85 -1.29 -16.91 12.27
CA PRO A 85 -2.60 -17.56 12.20
C PRO A 85 -3.42 -17.20 10.94
N ILE A 86 -3.04 -16.14 10.21
CA ILE A 86 -3.85 -15.64 9.10
C ILE A 86 -3.58 -16.43 7.83
N VAL A 87 -4.66 -16.91 7.22
CA VAL A 87 -4.65 -17.54 5.89
C VAL A 87 -4.66 -16.43 4.83
N PRO A 88 -3.73 -16.44 3.86
CA PRO A 88 -3.73 -15.49 2.76
C PRO A 88 -4.99 -15.57 1.90
N ASP A 89 -5.38 -14.44 1.31
CA ASP A 89 -6.49 -14.32 0.36
C ASP A 89 -7.79 -15.02 0.82
N PRO A 90 -8.34 -14.66 2.00
CA PRO A 90 -9.62 -15.20 2.43
C PRO A 90 -10.73 -14.84 1.42
N ASP A 91 -11.83 -15.58 1.48
CA ASP A 91 -12.94 -15.48 0.53
C ASP A 91 -13.43 -14.01 0.38
N PRO A 92 -13.90 -13.57 -0.81
CA PRO A 92 -14.27 -12.17 -1.09
C PRO A 92 -15.30 -11.57 -0.13
N ASP A 93 -16.12 -12.42 0.47
CA ASP A 93 -17.20 -12.05 1.40
C ASP A 93 -16.74 -12.03 2.87
N GLY A 94 -15.52 -12.48 3.15
CA GLY A 94 -14.92 -12.58 4.49
C GLY A 94 -14.28 -11.29 4.96
N LEU A 95 -15.00 -10.18 4.92
CA LEU A 95 -14.62 -8.98 5.67
C LEU A 95 -14.97 -9.20 7.13
N ASP A 96 -14.14 -9.93 7.88
CA ASP A 96 -14.05 -9.84 9.35
C ASP A 96 -12.91 -10.74 9.88
N GLY A 97 -11.69 -10.43 9.44
CA GLY A 97 -10.49 -10.82 10.17
C GLY A 97 -10.18 -9.83 11.31
N ARG A 98 -11.19 -9.33 12.04
CA ARG A 98 -10.99 -8.49 13.23
C ARG A 98 -10.55 -9.36 14.43
N GLY A 99 -9.43 -10.05 14.27
CA GLY A 99 -8.67 -10.51 15.43
C GLY A 99 -8.03 -9.30 16.09
N ASP A 100 -7.95 -9.31 17.41
CA ASP A 100 -7.08 -8.39 18.12
C ASP A 100 -5.62 -8.76 17.81
N PHE A 101 -5.04 -8.10 16.79
CA PHE A 101 -3.66 -8.30 16.37
C PHE A 101 -2.70 -7.31 17.02
N THR A 102 -3.10 -6.69 18.14
CA THR A 102 -2.25 -5.74 18.85
C THR A 102 -0.94 -6.41 19.29
N GLY A 103 0.17 -5.87 18.79
CA GLY A 103 1.53 -6.18 19.24
C GLY A 103 2.05 -7.62 19.07
N SER A 104 1.38 -8.51 18.32
CA SER A 104 1.77 -9.93 18.29
C SER A 104 1.67 -10.58 16.91
N PHE A 105 2.82 -10.75 16.25
CA PHE A 105 2.95 -11.36 14.92
C PHE A 105 3.88 -12.59 14.94
N PRO A 106 3.48 -13.69 15.60
CA PRO A 106 4.27 -14.92 15.63
C PRO A 106 4.50 -15.47 14.22
N GLY A 107 5.60 -16.19 14.03
CA GLY A 107 5.91 -16.83 12.77
C GLY A 107 6.27 -15.87 11.64
N THR A 108 6.63 -14.62 11.97
CA THR A 108 6.99 -13.60 10.97
C THR A 108 8.33 -12.92 11.26
N LEU A 109 9.01 -12.51 10.20
CA LEU A 109 10.22 -11.68 10.24
C LEU A 109 9.88 -10.29 9.72
N THR A 110 10.19 -9.24 10.46
CA THR A 110 10.02 -7.86 9.96
C THR A 110 11.08 -7.58 8.90
N VAL A 111 10.67 -7.33 7.66
CA VAL A 111 11.61 -7.07 6.54
C VAL A 111 11.69 -5.60 6.18
N VAL A 112 10.66 -4.80 6.47
CA VAL A 112 10.63 -3.35 6.18
C VAL A 112 9.87 -2.64 7.30
N HIS A 113 10.37 -1.49 7.75
CA HIS A 113 9.58 -0.53 8.52
C HIS A 113 9.06 0.57 7.59
N ARG A 114 7.79 0.94 7.73
CA ARG A 114 7.16 2.04 6.98
C ARG A 114 6.97 3.32 7.80
N GLY A 115 7.17 3.25 9.13
CA GLY A 115 6.93 4.36 10.07
C GLY A 115 5.55 4.25 10.72
N CYS A 116 5.24 5.10 11.71
CA CYS A 116 3.94 5.10 12.41
C CYS A 116 3.48 3.69 12.86
N SER A 117 4.41 2.86 13.33
CA SER A 117 4.15 1.49 13.77
C SER A 117 3.74 0.50 12.66
N ASP A 118 3.78 0.92 11.39
CA ASP A 118 3.56 0.07 10.20
C ASP A 118 4.85 -0.65 9.77
N PHE A 119 4.69 -1.91 9.37
CA PHE A 119 5.77 -2.73 8.86
C PHE A 119 5.29 -3.83 7.92
N THR A 120 6.18 -4.24 7.02
CA THR A 120 6.00 -5.42 6.19
C THR A 120 6.77 -6.58 6.81
N ALA A 121 6.09 -7.70 7.02
CA ALA A 121 6.66 -8.92 7.57
C ALA A 121 6.61 -10.07 6.57
N LEU A 122 7.65 -10.90 6.57
CA LEU A 122 7.70 -12.16 5.85
C LEU A 122 7.22 -13.29 6.77
N VAL A 123 6.19 -14.02 6.36
CA VAL A 123 5.73 -15.20 7.10
C VAL A 123 6.74 -16.33 6.91
N VAL A 124 7.32 -16.79 8.01
CA VAL A 124 8.23 -17.94 8.04
C VAL A 124 7.57 -19.19 8.59
N THR A 125 6.55 -19.07 9.44
CA THR A 125 5.80 -20.23 9.96
C THR A 125 4.32 -19.95 9.91
N GLY A 126 3.52 -20.88 9.37
CA GLY A 126 2.07 -20.75 9.24
C GLY A 126 1.56 -20.89 7.79
N PRO A 127 0.23 -20.71 7.57
CA PRO A 127 -0.41 -20.95 6.27
C PRO A 127 0.09 -20.03 5.15
N GLY A 128 0.56 -18.84 5.49
CA GLY A 128 1.11 -17.86 4.54
C GLY A 128 2.62 -17.95 4.32
N ARG A 129 3.30 -19.02 4.75
CA ARG A 129 4.76 -19.15 4.66
C ARG A 129 5.29 -18.75 3.28
N GLY A 130 6.31 -17.88 3.26
CA GLY A 130 6.94 -17.33 2.05
C GLY A 130 6.34 -16.02 1.55
N ARG A 131 5.10 -15.70 1.97
CA ARG A 131 4.40 -14.47 1.57
C ARG A 131 4.62 -13.34 2.57
N LEU A 132 4.39 -12.14 2.07
CA LEU A 132 4.55 -10.90 2.84
C LEU A 132 3.19 -10.39 3.30
N VAL A 133 3.17 -9.89 4.53
CA VAL A 133 2.01 -9.31 5.18
C VAL A 133 2.34 -7.91 5.66
N GLU A 134 1.46 -6.97 5.33
CA GLU A 134 1.48 -5.63 5.89
C GLU A 134 0.73 -5.64 7.22
N ALA A 135 1.36 -5.10 8.26
CA ALA A 135 0.86 -5.11 9.62
C ALA A 135 1.15 -3.78 10.34
N ASN A 136 0.41 -3.54 11.42
CA ASN A 136 0.57 -2.37 12.28
C ASN A 136 0.58 -2.82 13.74
N ASP A 137 1.61 -2.42 14.49
CA ASP A 137 1.78 -2.82 15.89
C ASP A 137 0.67 -2.29 16.81
N GLU A 138 0.02 -1.19 16.43
CA GLU A 138 -1.06 -0.53 17.18
C GLU A 138 -2.45 -1.09 16.84
N GLY A 139 -2.54 -2.05 15.91
CA GLY A 139 -3.80 -2.68 15.53
C GLY A 139 -4.77 -1.78 14.75
N PHE A 140 -4.29 -0.69 14.12
CA PHE A 140 -5.14 0.20 13.33
C PHE A 140 -5.81 -0.47 12.13
N PHE A 141 -5.20 -1.54 11.61
CA PHE A 141 -5.79 -2.38 10.59
C PHE A 141 -5.38 -3.85 10.79
N ALA A 142 -6.26 -4.77 10.37
CA ALA A 142 -5.97 -6.20 10.37
C ALA A 142 -4.85 -6.52 9.35
N PRO A 143 -3.98 -7.50 9.60
CA PRO A 143 -2.87 -7.83 8.70
C PRO A 143 -3.34 -8.18 7.28
N ARG A 144 -2.67 -7.64 6.26
CA ARG A 144 -3.08 -7.81 4.85
C ARG A 144 -1.94 -8.40 4.04
N PHE A 145 -2.18 -9.50 3.37
CA PHE A 145 -1.17 -10.09 2.49
C PHE A 145 -0.99 -9.24 1.23
N HIS A 146 0.26 -9.14 0.78
CA HIS A 146 0.53 -8.69 -0.58
C HIS A 146 0.04 -9.75 -1.58
N ALA A 147 -0.37 -9.28 -2.76
CA ALA A 147 -0.83 -10.15 -3.84
C ALA A 147 0.27 -11.07 -4.41
N ASP A 148 1.54 -10.72 -4.15
CA ASP A 148 2.70 -11.48 -4.57
C ASP A 148 2.78 -12.84 -3.88
N SER A 149 3.22 -13.86 -4.62
CA SER A 149 3.32 -15.25 -4.15
C SER A 149 4.47 -15.48 -3.16
N ASP A 150 5.49 -14.62 -3.19
CA ASP A 150 6.73 -14.80 -2.45
C ASP A 150 7.53 -13.48 -2.37
N PHE A 151 8.64 -13.51 -1.63
CA PHE A 151 9.55 -12.37 -1.45
C PHE A 151 10.17 -11.85 -2.75
N LEU A 152 10.60 -12.73 -3.66
CA LEU A 152 11.26 -12.30 -4.88
C LEU A 152 10.28 -11.61 -5.82
N SER A 153 9.07 -12.15 -5.95
CA SER A 153 7.99 -11.55 -6.75
C SER A 153 7.59 -10.17 -6.21
N TRP A 154 7.49 -10.04 -4.88
CA TRP A 154 7.22 -8.76 -4.22
C TRP A 154 8.33 -7.73 -4.43
N TYR A 155 9.60 -8.13 -4.27
CA TYR A 155 10.73 -7.22 -4.47
C TYR A 155 10.91 -6.83 -5.93
N GLU A 156 10.71 -7.78 -6.86
CA GLU A 156 10.74 -7.53 -8.29
C GLU A 156 9.65 -6.53 -8.70
N ARG A 157 8.42 -6.69 -8.18
CA ARG A 157 7.32 -5.76 -8.42
C ARG A 157 7.63 -4.37 -7.89
N TRP A 158 8.27 -4.27 -6.74
CA TRP A 158 8.71 -2.98 -6.22
C TRP A 158 9.70 -2.29 -7.17
N LEU A 159 10.68 -3.02 -7.70
CA LEU A 159 11.61 -2.48 -8.69
C LEU A 159 10.91 -2.04 -9.99
N ASP A 160 9.88 -2.76 -10.42
CA ASP A 160 9.05 -2.32 -11.57
C ASP A 160 8.42 -0.95 -11.32
N PHE A 161 7.94 -0.69 -10.09
CA PHE A 161 7.38 0.61 -9.73
C PHE A 161 8.43 1.72 -9.77
N VAL A 162 9.64 1.43 -9.28
CA VAL A 162 10.77 2.37 -9.31
C VAL A 162 11.13 2.70 -10.77
N LEU A 163 11.33 1.68 -11.60
CA LEU A 163 11.76 1.83 -13.00
C LEU A 163 10.68 2.47 -13.88
N ALA A 164 9.41 2.20 -13.62
CA ALA A 164 8.32 2.89 -14.30
C ALA A 164 8.19 4.36 -13.88
N GLY A 165 8.83 4.79 -12.77
CA GLY A 165 8.78 6.17 -12.31
C GLY A 165 7.52 6.51 -11.52
N HIS A 166 6.95 5.53 -10.80
CA HIS A 166 5.80 5.81 -9.93
C HIS A 166 6.17 6.86 -8.87
N ARG A 167 5.29 7.83 -8.70
CA ARG A 167 5.40 8.87 -7.68
C ARG A 167 5.18 8.28 -6.29
N ASN A 168 5.77 8.83 -5.23
CA ASN A 168 5.45 8.47 -3.84
C ASN A 168 5.44 6.95 -3.53
N LEU A 169 6.60 6.32 -3.59
CA LEU A 169 6.79 4.87 -3.35
C LEU A 169 6.43 4.41 -1.92
N HIS A 170 6.12 5.32 -0.99
CA HIS A 170 5.65 4.98 0.36
C HIS A 170 4.31 4.23 0.36
N ARG A 171 3.52 4.38 -0.71
CA ARG A 171 2.20 3.74 -0.88
C ARG A 171 2.26 2.35 -1.52
N PHE A 172 3.44 1.84 -1.82
CA PHE A 172 3.65 0.58 -2.53
C PHE A 172 2.85 -0.61 -1.96
N ALA A 173 2.68 -0.67 -0.64
CA ALA A 173 1.97 -1.81 -0.02
C ALA A 173 0.48 -1.86 -0.35
N ASP A 174 -0.12 -0.73 -0.69
CA ASP A 174 -1.54 -0.66 -1.04
C ASP A 174 -1.78 -0.78 -2.56
N GLN A 175 -0.73 -1.02 -3.35
CA GLN A 175 -0.74 -0.92 -4.81
C GLN A 175 -0.52 -2.28 -5.49
N MET A 176 -0.98 -2.38 -6.74
CA MET A 176 -0.74 -3.53 -7.62
C MET A 176 -0.07 -3.11 -8.94
N ALA A 177 0.66 -4.03 -9.55
CA ALA A 177 1.28 -3.83 -10.85
C ALA A 177 0.26 -3.89 -12.00
N GLY A 178 0.63 -3.30 -13.12
CA GLY A 178 -0.12 -3.33 -14.37
C GLY A 178 0.02 -2.03 -15.15
N SER A 179 -0.13 -2.12 -16.46
CA SER A 179 -0.38 -0.96 -17.32
C SER A 179 -1.70 -0.27 -16.94
N GLU A 180 -1.88 0.99 -17.36
CA GLU A 180 -3.12 1.71 -17.10
C GLU A 180 -4.36 0.93 -17.57
N ALA A 181 -4.31 0.29 -18.74
CA ALA A 181 -5.40 -0.51 -19.27
C ALA A 181 -5.74 -1.72 -18.38
N GLU A 182 -4.73 -2.43 -17.86
CA GLU A 182 -4.93 -3.56 -16.95
C GLU A 182 -5.47 -3.13 -15.58
N LEU A 183 -5.02 -1.96 -15.09
CA LEU A 183 -5.53 -1.37 -13.86
C LEU A 183 -6.99 -0.93 -14.03
N VAL A 184 -7.36 -0.37 -15.19
CA VAL A 184 -8.74 0.03 -15.50
C VAL A 184 -9.63 -1.20 -15.57
N ALA A 185 -9.22 -2.23 -16.29
CA ALA A 185 -9.95 -3.50 -16.35
C ALA A 185 -10.13 -4.09 -14.94
N THR A 186 -9.07 -4.10 -14.13
CA THR A 186 -9.15 -4.56 -12.74
C THR A 186 -10.15 -3.73 -11.93
N LEU A 187 -10.08 -2.41 -11.99
CA LEU A 187 -10.96 -1.51 -11.23
C LEU A 187 -12.44 -1.67 -11.62
N LEU A 188 -12.74 -1.97 -12.89
CA LEU A 188 -14.12 -2.05 -13.37
C LEU A 188 -14.71 -3.46 -13.28
N GLU A 189 -13.90 -4.51 -13.39
CA GLU A 189 -14.40 -5.87 -13.66
C GLU A 189 -14.00 -6.91 -12.61
N ASP A 190 -12.95 -6.66 -11.80
CA ASP A 190 -12.48 -7.67 -10.86
C ASP A 190 -13.49 -7.91 -9.73
N ARG A 191 -13.83 -9.18 -9.51
CA ARG A 191 -14.77 -9.58 -8.43
C ARG A 191 -14.28 -9.22 -7.04
N ARG A 192 -12.96 -9.13 -6.81
CA ARG A 192 -12.37 -8.88 -5.50
C ARG A 192 -12.25 -7.37 -5.26
N ALA A 193 -12.98 -6.87 -4.27
CA ALA A 193 -12.89 -5.47 -3.84
C ALA A 193 -11.46 -5.07 -3.44
N THR A 194 -10.67 -5.99 -2.88
CA THR A 194 -9.25 -5.75 -2.55
C THR A 194 -8.39 -5.47 -3.78
N ARG A 195 -8.63 -6.17 -4.90
CA ARG A 195 -7.92 -5.90 -6.17
C ARG A 195 -8.36 -4.60 -6.81
N ARG A 196 -9.67 -4.31 -6.82
CA ARG A 196 -10.20 -3.01 -7.29
C ARG A 196 -9.60 -1.85 -6.50
N ARG A 197 -9.55 -1.98 -5.17
CA ARG A 197 -8.92 -1.00 -4.27
C ARG A 197 -7.43 -0.81 -4.59
N ALA A 198 -6.69 -1.89 -4.80
CA ALA A 198 -5.27 -1.82 -5.13
C ALA A 198 -5.04 -1.11 -6.47
N ALA A 199 -5.86 -1.38 -7.48
CA ALA A 199 -5.81 -0.66 -8.77
C ALA A 199 -6.06 0.85 -8.58
N ALA A 200 -7.09 1.22 -7.81
CA ALA A 200 -7.38 2.60 -7.47
C ALA A 200 -6.21 3.30 -6.77
N HIS A 201 -5.52 2.62 -5.84
CA HIS A 201 -4.32 3.18 -5.20
C HIS A 201 -3.12 3.30 -6.15
N THR A 202 -2.99 2.44 -7.16
CA THR A 202 -1.89 2.54 -8.14
C THR A 202 -2.04 3.78 -9.03
N PHE A 203 -3.25 4.13 -9.46
CA PHE A 203 -3.50 5.33 -10.29
C PHE A 203 -3.05 6.63 -9.63
N ALA A 204 -3.06 6.71 -8.30
CA ALA A 204 -2.57 7.88 -7.57
C ALA A 204 -1.07 8.14 -7.74
N THR A 205 -0.30 7.13 -8.12
CA THR A 205 1.15 7.24 -8.32
C THR A 205 1.60 6.99 -9.74
N LEU A 206 0.68 6.63 -10.63
CA LEU A 206 0.97 6.32 -12.03
C LEU A 206 1.72 7.49 -12.69
N PRO A 207 2.83 7.20 -13.39
CA PRO A 207 3.52 8.18 -14.23
C PRO A 207 2.65 8.49 -15.46
N ASP A 208 2.60 9.76 -15.86
CA ASP A 208 1.95 10.22 -17.11
C ASP A 208 0.58 9.55 -17.41
N PRO A 209 -0.40 9.64 -16.49
CA PRO A 209 -1.71 9.04 -16.68
C PRO A 209 -2.43 9.61 -17.91
N SER A 210 -3.27 8.80 -18.56
CA SER A 210 -4.06 9.25 -19.70
C SER A 210 -5.03 10.38 -19.32
N ALA A 211 -5.35 11.25 -20.29
CA ALA A 211 -6.28 12.35 -20.10
C ALA A 211 -7.71 11.89 -19.74
N ASP A 212 -8.07 10.66 -20.10
CA ASP A 212 -9.40 10.07 -19.86
C ASP A 212 -9.51 9.37 -18.50
N LEU A 213 -8.41 9.26 -17.75
CA LEU A 213 -8.37 8.57 -16.47
C LEU A 213 -9.34 9.20 -15.44
N PRO A 214 -9.43 10.54 -15.26
CA PRO A 214 -10.38 11.14 -14.32
C PRO A 214 -11.84 10.73 -14.59
N ASP A 215 -12.29 10.75 -15.84
CA ASP A 215 -13.65 10.34 -16.22
C ASP A 215 -13.88 8.85 -15.97
N THR A 216 -12.86 8.02 -16.18
CA THR A 216 -12.92 6.59 -15.89
C THR A 216 -13.03 6.32 -14.39
N LEU A 217 -12.26 7.04 -13.58
CA LEU A 217 -12.35 6.98 -12.11
C LEU A 217 -13.73 7.45 -11.62
N LEU A 218 -14.30 8.51 -12.19
CA LEU A 218 -15.65 8.97 -11.85
C LEU A 218 -16.72 7.92 -12.19
N ARG A 219 -16.59 7.25 -13.35
CA ARG A 219 -17.49 6.15 -13.74
C ARG A 219 -17.41 4.99 -12.75
N ALA A 220 -16.19 4.60 -12.37
CA ALA A 220 -15.95 3.56 -11.38
C ALA A 220 -16.54 3.94 -10.01
N LEU A 221 -16.34 5.19 -9.56
CA LEU A 221 -16.85 5.71 -8.28
C LEU A 221 -18.37 5.53 -8.16
N ARG A 222 -19.12 5.84 -9.22
CA ARG A 222 -20.60 5.77 -9.23
C ARG A 222 -21.13 4.34 -9.17
N GLY A 223 -20.39 3.37 -9.69
CA GLY A 223 -20.78 1.96 -9.74
C GLY A 223 -20.25 1.11 -8.60
N GLU A 224 -19.35 1.64 -7.76
CA GLU A 224 -18.61 0.83 -6.79
C GLU A 224 -19.39 0.64 -5.46
N PRO A 225 -19.74 -0.61 -5.11
CA PRO A 225 -20.49 -0.90 -3.89
C PRO A 225 -19.69 -0.71 -2.59
N HIS A 226 -18.37 -0.94 -2.60
CA HIS A 226 -17.56 -0.89 -1.37
C HIS A 226 -16.98 0.50 -1.10
N SER A 227 -17.29 1.06 0.07
CA SER A 227 -16.79 2.37 0.51
C SER A 227 -15.26 2.46 0.52
N GLN A 228 -14.54 1.40 0.91
CA GLN A 228 -13.08 1.40 0.90
C GLN A 228 -12.48 1.52 -0.51
N VAL A 229 -13.16 1.02 -1.55
CA VAL A 229 -12.74 1.18 -2.93
C VAL A 229 -13.07 2.60 -3.40
N ARG A 230 -14.26 3.12 -3.08
CA ARG A 230 -14.63 4.52 -3.34
C ARG A 230 -13.65 5.52 -2.72
N GLU A 231 -13.21 5.27 -1.49
CA GLU A 231 -12.17 6.05 -0.82
C GLU A 231 -10.87 6.10 -1.63
N ALA A 232 -10.40 4.94 -2.10
CA ALA A 232 -9.19 4.84 -2.92
C ALA A 232 -9.35 5.58 -4.26
N ILE A 233 -10.54 5.50 -4.89
CA ILE A 233 -10.86 6.22 -6.13
C ILE A 233 -10.82 7.74 -5.91
N LEU A 234 -11.39 8.25 -4.80
CA LEU A 234 -11.34 9.70 -4.50
C LEU A 234 -9.91 10.20 -4.33
N ARG A 235 -9.06 9.45 -3.64
CA ARG A 235 -7.64 9.79 -3.50
C ARG A 235 -6.92 9.78 -4.84
N SER A 236 -7.27 8.83 -5.71
CA SER A 236 -6.75 8.78 -7.08
C SER A 236 -7.18 9.99 -7.92
N LEU A 237 -8.47 10.38 -7.85
CA LEU A 237 -8.99 11.57 -8.52
C LEU A 237 -8.23 12.82 -8.08
N ALA A 238 -8.08 13.03 -6.77
CA ALA A 238 -7.32 14.17 -6.25
C ALA A 238 -5.84 14.18 -6.71
N ALA A 239 -5.23 13.00 -6.91
CA ALA A 239 -3.87 12.88 -7.42
C ALA A 239 -3.72 13.28 -8.90
N GLN A 240 -4.83 13.35 -9.67
CA GLN A 240 -4.82 13.80 -11.07
C GLN A 240 -4.79 15.33 -11.23
N GLY A 241 -4.63 16.10 -10.14
CA GLY A 241 -4.60 17.56 -10.19
C GLY A 241 -6.01 18.18 -10.19
N GLU A 242 -6.15 19.39 -10.74
CA GLU A 242 -7.43 20.10 -10.81
C GLU A 242 -8.52 19.33 -11.58
N PRO A 243 -8.25 18.72 -12.77
CA PRO A 243 -9.28 17.99 -13.51
C PRO A 243 -9.92 16.86 -12.70
N GLY A 244 -9.15 16.18 -11.84
CA GLY A 244 -9.69 15.16 -10.96
C GLY A 244 -10.39 15.73 -9.72
N ARG A 245 -9.94 16.88 -9.19
CA ARG A 245 -10.60 17.55 -8.05
C ARG A 245 -11.97 18.10 -8.40
N ASP A 246 -12.14 18.62 -9.61
CA ASP A 246 -13.43 19.10 -10.13
C ASP A 246 -14.52 18.01 -10.07
N LEU A 247 -14.11 16.73 -10.15
CA LEU A 247 -15.02 15.58 -10.12
C LEU A 247 -15.38 15.10 -8.71
N LEU A 248 -14.67 15.56 -7.66
CA LEU A 248 -14.92 15.13 -6.27
C LEU A 248 -16.30 15.53 -5.76
N GLY A 249 -16.92 16.56 -6.35
CA GLY A 249 -18.27 17.00 -5.99
C GLY A 249 -19.33 15.92 -6.15
N ALA A 250 -19.11 14.95 -7.03
CA ALA A 250 -20.00 13.80 -7.19
C ALA A 250 -20.12 12.93 -5.94
N ALA A 251 -19.11 12.92 -5.07
CA ALA A 251 -19.09 12.12 -3.84
C ALA A 251 -19.69 12.83 -2.62
N LEU A 252 -20.07 14.11 -2.74
CA LEU A 252 -20.80 14.80 -1.67
C LEU A 252 -22.22 14.21 -1.48
N ALA A 253 -22.73 13.43 -2.42
CA ALA A 253 -23.99 12.70 -2.25
C ALA A 253 -23.80 11.24 -1.82
N ASP A 254 -22.58 10.81 -1.45
CA ASP A 254 -22.32 9.42 -1.05
C ASP A 254 -23.11 9.05 0.21
N PRO A 255 -23.74 7.86 0.28
CA PRO A 255 -24.46 7.44 1.47
C PRO A 255 -23.57 7.30 2.72
N VAL A 256 -22.26 7.15 2.56
CA VAL A 256 -21.31 6.96 3.66
C VAL A 256 -20.70 8.31 4.08
N PRO A 257 -20.93 8.78 5.34
CA PRO A 257 -20.42 10.07 5.81
C PRO A 257 -18.91 10.25 5.65
N GLU A 258 -18.12 9.21 5.91
CA GLU A 258 -16.66 9.26 5.79
C GLU A 258 -16.20 9.55 4.34
N ILE A 259 -16.97 9.09 3.35
CA ILE A 259 -16.69 9.35 1.93
C ILE A 259 -17.02 10.81 1.58
N ARG A 260 -18.12 11.36 2.10
CA ARG A 260 -18.46 12.78 1.93
C ARG A 260 -17.43 13.70 2.56
N SER A 261 -17.05 13.42 3.82
CA SER A 261 -15.98 14.15 4.52
C SER A 261 -14.66 14.10 3.75
N LEU A 262 -14.28 12.92 3.25
CA LEU A 262 -13.07 12.78 2.46
C LEU A 262 -13.13 13.58 1.16
N ALA A 263 -14.24 13.54 0.44
CA ALA A 263 -14.41 14.30 -0.79
C ALA A 263 -14.21 15.80 -0.54
N ALA A 264 -14.82 16.34 0.53
CA ALA A 264 -14.65 17.73 0.92
C ALA A 264 -13.19 18.08 1.26
N VAL A 265 -12.51 17.22 2.02
CA VAL A 265 -11.09 17.42 2.35
C VAL A 265 -10.20 17.36 1.12
N LEU A 266 -10.48 16.49 0.15
CA LEU A 266 -9.64 16.33 -1.04
C LEU A 266 -9.83 17.45 -2.09
N MET A 267 -10.86 18.28 -1.97
CA MET A 267 -11.07 19.46 -2.83
C MET A 267 -10.09 20.60 -2.56
N ILE A 268 -9.34 20.54 -1.46
CA ILE A 268 -8.29 21.52 -1.17
C ILE A 268 -6.95 21.07 -1.74
N THR A 269 -6.10 22.05 -1.99
CA THR A 269 -4.66 21.86 -2.19
C THR A 269 -3.90 22.56 -1.08
N THR A 270 -2.68 22.12 -0.82
CA THR A 270 -1.80 22.72 0.18
C THR A 270 -0.53 23.21 -0.50
N ASP A 271 -0.25 24.51 -0.43
CA ASP A 271 1.01 25.10 -0.88
C ASP A 271 1.68 25.85 0.27
N GLN A 272 2.92 25.50 0.59
CA GLN A 272 3.69 26.05 1.72
C GLN A 272 2.92 26.11 3.06
N GLY A 273 2.07 25.11 3.31
CA GLY A 273 1.23 25.03 4.53
C GLY A 273 -0.04 25.88 4.50
N LYS A 274 -0.31 26.62 3.41
CA LYS A 274 -1.57 27.32 3.19
C LYS A 274 -2.53 26.46 2.39
N TRP A 275 -3.81 26.49 2.77
CA TRP A 275 -4.85 25.76 2.08
C TRP A 275 -5.41 26.64 0.97
N HIS A 276 -5.54 26.05 -0.21
CA HIS A 276 -6.11 26.68 -1.39
C HIS A 276 -7.29 25.88 -1.88
N MET A 277 -8.30 26.57 -2.40
CA MET A 277 -9.51 25.96 -2.92
C MET A 277 -10.03 26.77 -4.09
N ALA A 278 -10.35 26.09 -5.20
CA ALA A 278 -10.98 26.72 -6.34
C ALA A 278 -12.36 27.30 -5.96
N PRO A 279 -12.76 28.46 -6.51
CA PRO A 279 -14.06 29.06 -6.22
C PRO A 279 -15.26 28.12 -6.44
N GLY A 280 -15.19 27.28 -7.49
CA GLY A 280 -16.24 26.29 -7.79
C GLY A 280 -16.37 25.21 -6.70
N HIS A 281 -15.26 24.74 -6.13
CA HIS A 281 -15.29 23.81 -4.99
C HIS A 281 -15.91 24.47 -3.75
N ARG A 282 -15.56 25.72 -3.48
CA ARG A 282 -16.12 26.48 -2.35
C ARG A 282 -17.63 26.61 -2.45
N GLU A 283 -18.14 26.93 -3.64
CA GLU A 283 -19.58 27.02 -3.89
C GLU A 283 -20.27 25.67 -3.77
N ALA A 284 -19.67 24.59 -4.29
CA ALA A 284 -20.21 23.24 -4.17
C ALA A 284 -20.33 22.80 -2.71
N LEU A 285 -19.29 23.02 -1.91
CA LEU A 285 -19.29 22.73 -0.47
C LEU A 285 -20.29 23.58 0.30
N GLY A 286 -20.36 24.89 -0.01
CA GLY A 286 -21.33 25.78 0.62
C GLY A 286 -22.78 25.36 0.37
N ARG A 287 -23.11 24.94 -0.86
CA ARG A 287 -24.44 24.40 -1.17
C ARG A 287 -24.72 23.10 -0.44
N HIS A 288 -23.77 22.17 -0.45
CA HIS A 288 -23.94 20.88 0.22
C HIS A 288 -24.10 21.00 1.74
N LEU A 289 -23.38 21.94 2.38
CA LEU A 289 -23.46 22.19 3.83
C LEU A 289 -24.86 22.58 4.32
N VAL A 290 -25.70 23.17 3.46
CA VAL A 290 -27.08 23.56 3.81
C VAL A 290 -27.94 22.33 4.08
N ASP A 291 -27.75 21.27 3.30
CA ASP A 291 -28.58 20.05 3.34
C ASP A 291 -27.91 18.90 4.12
N GLU A 292 -26.64 19.04 4.51
CA GLU A 292 -25.91 18.02 5.26
C GLU A 292 -26.40 17.93 6.72
N THR A 293 -26.77 16.72 7.12
CA THR A 293 -27.33 16.40 8.43
C THR A 293 -26.34 15.72 9.37
N ASP A 294 -25.24 15.18 8.85
CA ASP A 294 -24.22 14.51 9.65
C ASP A 294 -23.22 15.53 10.22
N ASP A 295 -23.19 15.66 11.55
CA ASP A 295 -22.35 16.64 12.24
C ASP A 295 -20.86 16.50 11.92
N ALA A 296 -20.34 15.27 11.75
CA ALA A 296 -18.93 15.06 11.45
C ALA A 296 -18.57 15.52 10.02
N VAL A 297 -19.50 15.36 9.07
CA VAL A 297 -19.34 15.87 7.71
C VAL A 297 -19.41 17.40 7.71
N ARG A 298 -20.38 17.99 8.43
CA ARG A 298 -20.51 19.44 8.58
C ARG A 298 -19.22 20.05 9.15
N ASP A 299 -18.71 19.52 10.26
CA ASP A 299 -17.47 19.96 10.90
C ASP A 299 -16.27 19.90 9.94
N SER A 300 -16.20 18.85 9.12
CA SER A 300 -15.14 18.69 8.11
C SER A 300 -15.23 19.76 7.04
N ILE A 301 -16.43 20.03 6.51
CA ILE A 301 -16.68 21.05 5.48
C ILE A 301 -16.42 22.45 6.03
N GLU A 302 -16.94 22.78 7.20
CA GLU A 302 -16.77 24.09 7.84
C GLU A 302 -15.29 24.38 8.11
N ARG A 303 -14.54 23.39 8.59
CA ARG A 303 -13.08 23.52 8.77
C ARG A 303 -12.37 23.82 7.46
N VAL A 304 -12.73 23.09 6.41
CA VAL A 304 -12.16 23.25 5.07
C VAL A 304 -12.48 24.63 4.48
N LEU A 305 -13.72 25.10 4.61
CA LEU A 305 -14.16 26.43 4.16
C LEU A 305 -13.50 27.57 4.94
N ALA A 306 -13.27 27.40 6.24
CA ALA A 306 -12.68 28.42 7.10
C ALA A 306 -11.18 28.63 6.85
N HIS A 307 -10.45 27.57 6.44
CA HIS A 307 -8.99 27.60 6.34
C HIS A 307 -8.48 27.73 4.90
N ALA A 308 -9.27 27.34 3.89
CA ALA A 308 -8.91 27.56 2.51
C ALA A 308 -9.19 29.02 2.13
N ALA A 309 -8.13 29.79 1.84
CA ALA A 309 -8.22 31.15 1.32
C ALA A 309 -8.22 31.12 -0.21
#